data_AF-A0AAV3I7A1-F1
#
_entry.id   AF-A0AAV3I7A1-F1
#
_cell.length_a   1.000
_cell.length_b   1.000
_cell.length_c   1.000
_cell.angle_alpha   90.00
_cell.angle_beta   90.00
_cell.angle_gamma   90.00
#
_symmetry.space_group_name_H-M   'P 1'
#
loop_
_entity.id
_entity.type
_entity.pdbx_description
1 polymer ?
#
loop_
_entity_poly.entity_id
_entity_poly.type
_entity_poly.pdbx_seq_one_letter_code
_entity_poly.pdbx_strand_id
1 'polypeptide(L)'
;MVTTAILSAFGVSAKNPTDGTPVVVKNLLSVEGLHWFLPNVIKNFSGFAPLGAILALVLGAGLAERVGLLPALMVKMASHVNARYASYMVLFIAFFSHISSDAALVIMPPMGALIFLAVGRHPVAGLLAAIAGVGCGFTANLLIVTTDVLLSGISTEAAAAFNPQMHVSVIDNWYFMASSVVVLTIVGGLITDKIIEPRLGQWQGNSDEKLQTLTGKR
;
A
#
# COMPACT_ATOMS: atom_id res chain seq x y z
N MET A 1 14.63 1.49 -26.60
CA MET A 1 14.90 1.15 -28.02
C MET A 1 15.98 2.03 -28.63
N VAL A 2 15.84 3.37 -28.65
CA VAL A 2 16.88 4.26 -29.19
C VAL A 2 18.20 4.19 -28.40
N THR A 3 18.13 4.18 -27.07
CA THR A 3 19.31 4.06 -26.19
C THR A 3 20.12 2.80 -26.49
N THR A 4 19.46 1.65 -26.66
CA THR A 4 20.12 0.37 -27.00
C THR A 4 20.75 0.40 -28.40
N ALA A 5 20.18 1.15 -29.35
CA ALA A 5 20.73 1.30 -30.68
C ALA A 5 22.01 2.15 -30.69
N ILE A 6 22.01 3.27 -29.96
CA ILE A 6 23.17 4.16 -29.83
C ILE A 6 24.32 3.44 -29.13
N LEU A 7 24.06 2.84 -27.96
CA LEU A 7 25.10 2.15 -27.17
C LEU A 7 25.69 0.94 -27.91
N SER A 8 24.86 0.21 -28.66
CA SER A 8 25.33 -0.90 -29.50
C SER A 8 26.18 -0.40 -30.67
N ALA A 9 25.82 0.73 -31.30
CA ALA A 9 26.62 1.35 -32.37
C ALA A 9 28.01 1.80 -31.91
N PHE A 10 28.15 2.24 -30.64
CA PHE A 10 29.44 2.56 -30.03
C PHE A 10 30.21 1.34 -29.48
N GLY A 11 29.68 0.12 -29.64
CA GLY A 11 30.35 -1.11 -29.20
C GLY A 11 30.51 -1.22 -27.68
N VAL A 12 29.63 -0.57 -26.91
CA VAL A 12 29.72 -0.55 -25.45
C VAL A 12 29.56 -1.98 -24.90
N SER A 13 30.50 -2.38 -24.05
CA SER A 13 30.49 -3.67 -23.36
C SER A 13 30.99 -3.53 -21.91
N ALA A 14 30.56 -4.45 -21.06
CA ALA A 14 30.95 -4.52 -19.66
C ALA A 14 31.34 -5.96 -19.29
N LYS A 15 32.11 -6.14 -18.22
CA LYS A 15 32.44 -7.47 -17.69
C LYS A 15 31.42 -7.86 -16.63
N ASN A 16 30.82 -9.05 -16.74
CA ASN A 16 29.91 -9.57 -15.75
C ASN A 16 30.66 -9.76 -14.41
N PRO A 17 30.21 -9.14 -13.31
CA PRO A 17 30.89 -9.23 -12.02
C PRO A 17 30.81 -10.64 -11.38
N THR A 18 29.88 -11.49 -11.81
CA THR A 18 29.66 -12.82 -11.24
C THR A 18 30.57 -13.89 -11.87
N ASP A 19 30.73 -13.88 -13.20
CA ASP A 19 31.45 -14.93 -13.94
C ASP A 19 32.59 -14.41 -14.83
N GLY A 20 32.76 -13.08 -14.94
CA GLY A 20 33.80 -12.45 -15.74
C GLY A 20 33.57 -12.45 -17.25
N THR A 21 32.42 -12.92 -17.74
CA THR A 21 32.09 -12.95 -19.17
C THR A 21 31.81 -11.54 -19.73
N PRO A 22 32.12 -11.26 -21.00
CA PRO A 22 31.79 -9.98 -21.62
C PRO A 22 30.28 -9.88 -21.92
N VAL A 23 29.63 -8.84 -21.39
CA VAL A 23 28.24 -8.48 -21.64
C VAL A 23 28.20 -7.36 -22.67
N VAL A 24 27.59 -7.63 -23.83
CA VAL A 24 27.49 -6.69 -24.95
C VAL A 24 26.06 -6.14 -25.06
N VAL A 25 25.92 -4.86 -25.40
CA VAL A 25 24.61 -4.23 -25.60
C VAL A 25 23.93 -4.78 -26.85
N LYS A 26 22.70 -5.29 -26.69
CA LYS A 26 21.85 -5.76 -27.80
C LYS A 26 20.92 -4.66 -28.30
N ASN A 27 20.97 -4.37 -29.60
CA ASN A 27 20.10 -3.37 -30.23
C ASN A 27 18.68 -3.91 -30.50
N LEU A 28 17.68 -3.38 -29.80
CA LEU A 28 16.28 -3.76 -29.98
C LEU A 28 15.64 -3.30 -31.31
N LEU A 29 16.23 -2.30 -31.99
CA LEU A 29 15.78 -1.83 -33.31
C LEU A 29 16.42 -2.56 -34.49
N SER A 30 17.36 -3.48 -34.22
CA SER A 30 17.93 -4.34 -35.26
C SER A 30 16.90 -5.35 -35.77
N VAL A 31 17.17 -5.95 -36.93
CA VAL A 31 16.32 -7.03 -37.48
C VAL A 31 16.16 -8.16 -36.45
N GLU A 32 17.25 -8.57 -35.81
CA GLU A 32 17.26 -9.58 -34.75
C GLU A 32 16.46 -9.12 -33.52
N GLY A 33 16.62 -7.85 -33.12
CA GLY A 33 15.89 -7.25 -32.01
C GLY A 33 14.38 -7.22 -32.23
N LEU A 34 13.93 -6.89 -33.44
CA LEU A 34 12.52 -6.93 -33.82
C LEU A 34 11.97 -8.35 -33.92
N HIS A 35 12.76 -9.29 -34.47
CA HIS A 35 12.42 -10.72 -34.52
C HIS A 35 12.31 -11.33 -33.12
N TRP A 36 13.05 -10.81 -32.14
CA TRP A 36 12.89 -11.21 -30.75
C TRP A 36 11.72 -10.49 -30.07
N PHE A 37 11.58 -9.18 -30.25
CA PHE A 37 10.59 -8.36 -29.55
C PHE A 37 9.15 -8.73 -29.93
N LEU A 38 8.82 -8.71 -31.23
CA LEU A 38 7.44 -8.87 -31.68
C LEU A 38 6.79 -10.20 -31.23
N PRO A 39 7.48 -11.36 -31.29
CA PRO A 39 6.91 -12.61 -30.81
C PRO A 39 6.91 -12.74 -29.29
N ASN A 40 7.85 -12.11 -28.58
CA ASN A 40 7.98 -12.28 -27.13
C ASN A 40 7.20 -11.25 -26.31
N VAL A 41 6.67 -10.17 -26.89
CA VAL A 41 5.90 -9.14 -26.15
C VAL A 41 4.77 -9.74 -25.32
N ILE A 42 3.94 -10.59 -25.92
CA ILE A 42 2.80 -11.19 -25.21
C ILE A 42 3.28 -12.18 -24.16
N LYS A 43 4.28 -13.00 -24.50
CA LYS A 43 4.87 -14.00 -23.59
C LYS A 43 5.51 -13.35 -22.36
N ASN A 44 6.23 -12.24 -22.55
CA ASN A 44 6.86 -11.49 -21.47
C ASN A 44 5.81 -10.80 -20.59
N PHE A 45 4.74 -10.28 -21.20
CA PHE A 45 3.64 -9.67 -20.44
C PHE A 45 2.87 -10.72 -19.61
N SER A 46 2.47 -11.83 -20.22
CA SER A 46 1.68 -12.87 -19.53
C SER A 46 2.51 -13.71 -18.56
N GLY A 47 3.81 -13.84 -18.80
CA GLY A 47 4.77 -14.52 -17.92
C GLY A 47 5.31 -13.65 -16.78
N PHE A 48 4.94 -12.37 -16.73
CA PHE A 48 5.40 -11.44 -15.69
C PHE A 48 4.88 -11.90 -14.32
N ALA A 49 5.80 -12.26 -13.43
CA ALA A 49 5.50 -12.91 -12.15
C ALA A 49 4.36 -12.26 -11.33
N PRO A 50 4.28 -10.92 -11.16
CA PRO A 50 3.23 -10.32 -10.33
C PRO A 50 1.85 -10.35 -10.97
N LEU A 51 1.72 -10.55 -12.29
CA LEU A 51 0.44 -10.34 -13.00
C LEU A 51 -0.65 -11.28 -12.47
N GLY A 52 -0.39 -12.58 -12.43
CA GLY A 52 -1.39 -13.57 -12.01
C GLY A 52 -1.80 -13.41 -10.54
N ALA A 53 -0.83 -13.18 -9.67
CA ALA A 53 -1.08 -13.04 -8.24
C ALA A 53 -1.85 -11.75 -7.90
N ILE A 54 -1.55 -10.63 -8.57
CA ILE A 54 -2.29 -9.37 -8.39
C ILE A 54 -3.74 -9.53 -8.83
N LEU A 55 -3.99 -10.15 -10.00
CA LEU A 55 -5.35 -10.34 -10.50
C LEU A 55 -6.20 -11.16 -9.53
N ALA A 56 -5.65 -12.26 -8.99
CA ALA A 56 -6.35 -13.07 -8.00
C ALA A 56 -6.67 -12.27 -6.72
N LEU A 57 -5.72 -11.48 -6.22
CA LEU A 57 -5.91 -10.69 -5.00
C LEU A 57 -6.92 -9.55 -5.20
N VAL A 58 -6.86 -8.84 -6.33
CA VAL A 58 -7.81 -7.76 -6.67
C VAL A 58 -9.23 -8.31 -6.82
N LEU A 59 -9.41 -9.52 -7.35
CA LEU A 59 -10.73 -10.17 -7.39
C LEU A 59 -11.28 -10.45 -5.98
N GLY A 60 -10.45 -10.98 -5.08
CA GLY A 60 -10.84 -11.25 -3.70
C GLY A 60 -11.15 -9.98 -2.90
N ALA A 61 -10.24 -9.01 -2.93
CA ALA A 61 -10.41 -7.71 -2.27
C ALA A 61 -11.60 -6.93 -2.86
N GLY A 62 -11.75 -6.94 -4.19
CA GLY A 62 -12.88 -6.33 -4.88
C GLY A 62 -14.21 -6.96 -4.51
N LEU A 63 -14.29 -8.29 -4.37
CA LEU A 63 -15.50 -8.95 -3.87
C LEU A 63 -15.79 -8.53 -2.42
N ALA A 64 -14.79 -8.55 -1.53
CA ALA A 64 -14.95 -8.15 -0.13
C ALA A 64 -15.43 -6.70 0.02
N GLU A 65 -14.92 -5.80 -0.83
CA GLU A 65 -15.37 -4.41 -0.90
C GLU A 65 -16.83 -4.32 -1.39
N ARG A 66 -17.15 -5.01 -2.49
CA ARG A 66 -18.49 -4.96 -3.11
C ARG A 66 -19.59 -5.52 -2.24
N VAL A 67 -19.30 -6.53 -1.41
CA VAL A 67 -20.26 -7.06 -0.43
C VAL A 67 -20.32 -6.24 0.87
N GLY A 68 -19.52 -5.17 0.98
CA GLY A 68 -19.49 -4.27 2.12
C GLY A 68 -18.73 -4.80 3.34
N LEU A 69 -17.93 -5.87 3.20
CA LEU A 69 -17.20 -6.48 4.31
C LEU A 69 -16.15 -5.53 4.89
N LEU A 70 -15.33 -4.91 4.03
CA LEU A 70 -14.25 -4.02 4.47
C LEU A 70 -14.79 -2.73 5.10
N PRO A 71 -15.75 -2.00 4.49
CA PRO A 71 -16.37 -0.84 5.13
C PRO A 71 -17.05 -1.18 6.47
N ALA A 72 -17.78 -2.30 6.55
CA ALA A 72 -18.44 -2.72 7.79
C ALA A 72 -17.41 -3.01 8.90
N LEU A 73 -16.28 -3.63 8.55
CA LEU A 73 -15.21 -3.91 9.50
C LEU A 73 -14.53 -2.62 9.99
N MET A 74 -14.30 -1.64 9.11
CA MET A 74 -13.79 -0.32 9.49
C MET A 74 -14.72 0.43 10.43
N VAL A 75 -16.02 0.47 10.13
CA VAL A 75 -17.04 1.08 11.01
C VAL A 75 -17.10 0.36 12.35
N LYS A 76 -17.01 -0.97 12.35
CA LYS A 76 -16.99 -1.77 13.59
C LYS A 76 -15.75 -1.46 14.44
N MET A 77 -14.56 -1.36 13.85
CA MET A 77 -13.35 -0.97 14.57
C MET A 77 -13.43 0.46 15.12
N ALA A 78 -14.11 1.36 14.40
CA ALA A 78 -14.38 2.72 14.83
C ALA A 78 -15.46 2.83 15.92
N SER A 79 -16.30 1.80 16.07
CA SER A 79 -17.32 1.75 17.11
C SER A 79 -16.68 1.38 18.46
N HIS A 80 -17.07 2.07 19.54
CA HIS A 80 -16.58 1.82 20.91
C HIS A 80 -15.13 2.24 21.19
N VAL A 81 -14.64 3.27 20.51
CA VAL A 81 -13.32 3.84 20.80
C VAL A 81 -13.38 4.71 22.05
N ASN A 82 -12.48 4.48 23.01
CA ASN A 82 -12.32 5.34 24.18
C ASN A 82 -11.56 6.63 23.78
N ALA A 83 -11.98 7.79 24.31
CA ALA A 83 -11.34 9.08 24.09
C ALA A 83 -9.81 9.04 24.23
N ARG A 84 -9.28 8.31 25.22
CA ARG A 84 -7.84 8.19 25.45
C ARG A 84 -7.08 7.52 24.30
N TYR A 85 -7.73 6.61 23.57
CA TYR A 85 -7.11 5.82 22.50
C TYR A 85 -7.54 6.25 21.10
N ALA A 86 -8.30 7.34 20.96
CA ALA A 86 -8.88 7.77 19.70
C ALA A 86 -7.85 7.98 18.58
N SER A 87 -6.76 8.70 18.85
CA SER A 87 -5.68 8.93 17.88
C SER A 87 -5.03 7.65 17.37
N TYR A 88 -4.73 6.72 18.29
CA TYR A 88 -4.12 5.44 17.96
C TYR A 88 -5.07 4.59 17.12
N MET A 89 -6.35 4.56 17.50
CA MET A 89 -7.33 3.78 16.75
C MET A 89 -7.57 4.35 15.35
N VAL A 90 -7.65 5.67 15.20
CA VAL A 90 -7.79 6.30 13.88
C VAL A 90 -6.63 5.90 12.96
N LEU A 91 -5.40 5.98 13.45
CA LEU A 91 -4.22 5.60 12.67
C LEU A 91 -4.17 4.10 12.38
N PHE A 92 -4.51 3.27 13.36
CA PHE A 92 -4.56 1.82 13.19
C PHE A 92 -5.60 1.42 12.12
N ILE A 93 -6.80 1.99 12.17
CA ILE A 93 -7.84 1.78 11.16
C ILE A 93 -7.37 2.32 9.81
N ALA A 94 -6.68 3.46 9.76
CA ALA A 94 -6.13 4.01 8.52
C ALA A 94 -5.13 3.04 7.85
N PHE A 95 -4.19 2.48 8.61
CA PHE A 95 -3.24 1.51 8.07
C PHE A 95 -3.94 0.23 7.59
N PHE A 96 -4.89 -0.27 8.38
CA PHE A 96 -5.67 -1.44 8.00
C PHE A 96 -6.50 -1.19 6.73
N SER A 97 -7.01 0.02 6.54
CA SER A 97 -7.90 0.38 5.42
C SER A 97 -7.27 0.23 4.04
N HIS A 98 -5.94 0.18 3.92
CA HIS A 98 -5.26 -0.02 2.63
C HIS A 98 -5.59 -1.36 1.95
N ILE A 99 -6.16 -2.32 2.67
CA ILE A 99 -6.73 -3.53 2.04
C ILE A 99 -7.89 -3.23 1.09
N SER A 100 -8.60 -2.10 1.31
CA SER A 100 -9.68 -1.57 0.47
C SER A 100 -9.15 -0.67 -0.67
N SER A 101 -7.83 -0.59 -0.85
CA SER A 101 -7.16 0.23 -1.87
C SER A 101 -7.58 1.70 -1.80
N ASP A 102 -8.30 2.20 -2.81
CA ASP A 102 -8.55 3.63 -3.00
C ASP A 102 -9.71 4.17 -2.16
N ALA A 103 -10.63 3.30 -1.72
CA ALA A 103 -11.78 3.72 -0.92
C ALA A 103 -11.33 4.25 0.45
N ALA A 104 -10.22 3.75 0.98
CA ALA A 104 -9.57 4.22 2.21
C ALA A 104 -9.32 5.74 2.20
N LEU A 105 -8.81 6.28 1.09
CA LEU A 105 -8.46 7.70 0.96
C LEU A 105 -9.67 8.63 1.09
N VAL A 106 -10.84 8.14 0.69
CA VAL A 106 -12.09 8.92 0.71
C VAL A 106 -12.83 8.72 2.03
N ILE A 107 -12.83 7.50 2.58
CA ILE A 107 -13.63 7.14 3.75
C ILE A 107 -12.92 7.51 5.06
N MET A 108 -11.60 7.38 5.14
CA MET A 108 -10.88 7.57 6.40
C MET A 108 -10.87 9.01 6.93
N PRO A 109 -10.67 10.07 6.12
CA PRO A 109 -10.69 11.44 6.63
C PRO A 109 -12.00 11.80 7.37
N PRO A 110 -13.20 11.58 6.80
CA PRO A 110 -14.44 11.85 7.53
C PRO A 110 -14.63 10.87 8.71
N MET A 111 -14.24 9.60 8.60
CA MET A 111 -14.30 8.67 9.73
C MET A 111 -13.43 9.10 10.91
N GLY A 112 -12.21 9.58 10.67
CA GLY A 112 -11.32 10.08 11.71
C GLY A 112 -11.91 11.27 12.45
N ALA A 113 -12.53 12.20 11.70
CA ALA A 113 -13.25 13.33 12.27
C ALA A 113 -14.42 12.88 13.16
N LEU A 114 -15.24 11.95 12.67
CA LEU A 114 -16.39 11.41 13.39
C LEU A 114 -15.99 10.65 14.66
N ILE A 115 -14.90 9.88 14.62
CA ILE A 115 -14.38 9.18 15.81
C ILE A 115 -14.00 10.18 16.90
N PHE A 116 -13.28 11.26 16.54
CA PHE A 116 -12.90 12.29 17.49
C PHE A 116 -14.11 13.05 18.04
N LEU A 117 -15.05 13.41 17.16
CA LEU A 117 -16.28 14.08 17.56
C LEU A 117 -17.11 13.24 18.54
N ALA A 118 -17.27 11.95 18.27
CA ALA A 118 -18.06 11.02 19.09
C ALA A 118 -17.48 10.82 20.50
N VAL A 119 -16.19 11.08 20.70
CA VAL A 119 -15.50 10.98 22.01
C VAL A 119 -15.23 12.35 22.64
N GLY A 120 -15.80 13.43 22.09
CA GLY A 120 -15.66 14.79 22.60
C GLY A 120 -14.29 15.44 22.35
N ARG A 121 -13.51 14.92 21.39
CA ARG A 121 -12.19 15.44 20.99
C ARG A 121 -12.28 16.28 19.71
N HIS A 122 -11.23 17.04 19.41
CA HIS A 122 -11.24 17.99 18.29
C HIS A 122 -11.34 17.25 16.92
N PRO A 123 -12.43 17.38 16.15
CA PRO A 123 -12.65 16.58 14.93
C PRO A 123 -11.57 16.79 13.86
N VAL A 124 -11.06 18.01 13.72
CA VAL A 124 -9.96 18.31 12.79
C VAL A 124 -8.68 17.53 13.15
N ALA A 125 -8.41 17.26 14.43
CA ALA A 125 -7.26 16.44 14.81
C ALA A 125 -7.43 15.00 14.30
N GLY A 126 -8.64 14.43 14.43
CA GLY A 126 -8.98 13.12 13.90
C GLY A 126 -8.91 13.04 12.37
N LEU A 127 -9.39 14.08 11.68
CA LEU A 127 -9.28 14.21 10.23
C LEU A 127 -7.81 14.23 9.78
N LEU A 128 -6.97 15.07 10.41
CA LEU A 128 -5.55 15.17 10.10
C LEU A 128 -4.81 13.86 10.39
N ALA A 129 -5.13 13.21 11.51
CA ALA A 129 -4.55 11.91 11.86
C ALA A 129 -4.91 10.82 10.84
N ALA A 130 -6.16 10.80 10.36
CA ALA A 130 -6.59 9.87 9.32
C ALA A 130 -5.88 10.14 7.98
N ILE A 131 -5.80 11.40 7.55
CA ILE A 131 -5.08 11.78 6.32
C ILE A 131 -3.61 11.38 6.41
N ALA A 132 -2.96 11.70 7.55
CA ALA A 132 -1.57 11.32 7.79
C ALA A 132 -1.39 9.81 7.76
N GLY A 133 -2.29 9.06 8.42
CA GLY A 133 -2.25 7.59 8.45
C GLY A 133 -2.35 6.96 7.07
N VAL A 134 -3.34 7.36 6.27
CA VAL A 134 -3.50 6.84 4.90
C VAL A 134 -2.35 7.28 4.00
N GLY A 135 -1.79 8.48 4.22
CA GLY A 135 -0.65 8.98 3.45
C GLY A 135 0.68 8.29 3.76
N CYS A 136 0.99 8.06 5.04
CA CYS A 136 2.29 7.53 5.46
C CYS A 136 2.35 6.00 5.57
N GLY A 137 1.19 5.34 5.74
CA GLY A 137 1.11 3.90 6.00
C GLY A 137 0.71 3.04 4.81
N PHE A 138 0.86 3.54 3.58
CA PHE A 138 0.40 2.84 2.37
C PHE A 138 0.88 1.39 2.26
N THR A 139 2.12 1.13 2.70
CA THR A 139 2.72 -0.21 2.69
C THR A 139 2.57 -0.92 4.03
N ALA A 140 2.46 -0.18 5.14
CA ALA A 140 2.38 -0.74 6.49
C ALA A 140 1.01 -1.40 6.72
N ASN A 141 1.01 -2.73 6.77
CA ASN A 141 -0.22 -3.49 6.98
C ASN A 141 0.03 -4.75 7.82
N LEU A 142 -1.02 -5.22 8.50
CA LEU A 142 -1.01 -6.50 9.21
C LEU A 142 -1.35 -7.67 8.29
N LEU A 143 -2.07 -7.39 7.19
CA LEU A 143 -2.44 -8.36 6.18
C LEU A 143 -1.61 -8.13 4.91
N ILE A 144 -1.47 -9.18 4.12
CA ILE A 144 -0.90 -9.07 2.79
C ILE A 144 -1.85 -8.29 1.90
N VAL A 145 -1.36 -7.23 1.27
CA VAL A 145 -2.10 -6.36 0.35
C VAL A 145 -1.53 -6.41 -1.06
N THR A 146 -2.22 -5.77 -2.00
CA THR A 146 -1.85 -5.74 -3.42
C THR A 146 -0.44 -5.20 -3.66
N THR A 147 -0.03 -4.23 -2.85
CA THR A 147 1.31 -3.65 -2.89
C THR A 147 2.41 -4.68 -2.60
N ASP A 148 2.20 -5.60 -1.66
CA ASP A 148 3.20 -6.62 -1.32
C ASP A 148 3.42 -7.59 -2.48
N VAL A 149 2.33 -8.01 -3.14
CA VAL A 149 2.39 -8.88 -4.31
C VAL A 149 3.07 -8.19 -5.49
N LEU A 150 2.78 -6.91 -5.71
CA LEU A 150 3.41 -6.12 -6.76
C LEU A 150 4.92 -5.95 -6.51
N LEU A 151 5.31 -5.55 -5.30
CA LEU A 151 6.70 -5.29 -4.96
C LEU A 151 7.54 -6.57 -4.96
N SER A 152 7.01 -7.68 -4.43
CA SER A 152 7.70 -8.98 -4.45
C SER A 152 7.88 -9.51 -5.87
N GLY A 153 6.87 -9.37 -6.74
CA GLY A 153 6.98 -9.77 -8.14
C GLY A 153 7.98 -8.92 -8.92
N ILE A 154 7.96 -7.58 -8.77
CA ILE A 154 8.98 -6.70 -9.38
C ILE A 154 10.38 -7.05 -8.87
N SER A 155 10.51 -7.31 -7.57
CA SER A 155 11.80 -7.68 -6.97
C SER A 155 12.31 -9.01 -7.49
N THR A 156 11.42 -9.99 -7.70
CA THR A 156 11.76 -11.28 -8.33
C THR A 156 12.27 -11.09 -9.75
N GLU A 157 11.59 -10.27 -10.55
CA GLU A 157 11.97 -10.00 -11.95
C GLU A 157 13.31 -9.25 -12.04
N ALA A 158 13.54 -8.30 -11.12
CA ALA A 158 14.83 -7.63 -10.99
C ALA A 158 15.94 -8.60 -10.54
N ALA A 159 15.65 -9.50 -9.61
CA ALA A 159 16.60 -10.50 -9.13
C ALA A 159 16.96 -11.55 -10.18
N ALA A 160 15.99 -11.94 -11.03
CA ALA A 160 16.17 -12.89 -12.11
C ALA A 160 17.22 -12.44 -13.14
N ALA A 161 17.47 -11.13 -13.25
CA ALA A 161 18.54 -10.59 -14.09
C ALA A 161 19.96 -10.99 -13.62
N PHE A 162 20.12 -11.34 -12.33
CA PHE A 162 21.39 -11.76 -11.74
C PHE A 162 21.41 -13.26 -11.43
N ASN A 163 20.32 -13.78 -10.87
CA ASN A 163 20.17 -15.20 -10.54
C ASN A 163 18.75 -15.67 -10.90
N PRO A 164 18.58 -16.48 -11.96
CA PRO A 164 17.26 -16.96 -12.38
C PRO A 164 16.50 -17.80 -11.37
N GLN A 165 17.19 -18.33 -10.34
CA GLN A 165 16.58 -19.14 -9.28
C GLN A 165 16.14 -18.31 -8.06
N MET A 166 16.50 -17.01 -8.02
CA MET A 166 16.14 -16.15 -6.92
C MET A 166 14.67 -15.74 -7.01
N HIS A 167 13.92 -16.03 -5.95
CA HIS A 167 12.51 -15.68 -5.83
C HIS A 167 12.30 -14.86 -4.56
N VAL A 168 11.65 -13.71 -4.70
CA VAL A 168 11.23 -12.86 -3.59
C VAL A 168 9.78 -13.18 -3.30
N SER A 169 9.52 -13.72 -2.11
CA SER A 169 8.19 -14.12 -1.68
C SER A 169 7.39 -12.91 -1.19
N VAL A 170 6.07 -12.99 -1.32
CA VAL A 170 5.14 -11.97 -0.84
C VAL A 170 5.25 -11.77 0.68
N ILE A 171 5.61 -12.82 1.42
CA ILE A 171 5.70 -12.77 2.89
C ILE A 171 7.06 -12.28 3.41
N ASP A 172 8.05 -12.07 2.54
CA ASP A 172 9.42 -11.71 2.97
C ASP A 172 9.45 -10.39 3.75
N ASN A 173 8.60 -9.43 3.37
CA ASN A 173 8.47 -8.16 4.07
C ASN A 173 7.44 -8.17 5.21
N TRP A 174 6.64 -9.23 5.36
CA TRP A 174 5.45 -9.20 6.21
C TRP A 174 5.76 -8.88 7.68
N TYR A 175 6.80 -9.48 8.27
CA TYR A 175 7.20 -9.18 9.64
C TYR A 175 7.61 -7.72 9.84
N PHE A 176 8.27 -7.13 8.84
CA PHE A 176 8.66 -5.73 8.87
C PHE A 176 7.43 -4.82 8.73
N MET A 177 6.50 -5.14 7.83
CA MET A 177 5.27 -4.35 7.66
C MET A 177 4.37 -4.43 8.89
N ALA A 178 4.16 -5.62 9.44
CA ALA A 178 3.33 -5.85 10.61
C ALA A 178 3.88 -5.15 11.86
N SER A 179 5.21 -5.21 12.08
CA SER A 179 5.85 -4.46 13.17
C SER A 179 5.80 -2.95 12.94
N SER A 180 5.92 -2.49 11.69
CA SER A 180 5.81 -1.07 11.34
C SER A 180 4.44 -0.49 11.66
N VAL A 181 3.35 -1.25 11.52
CA VAL A 181 2.01 -0.81 11.94
C VAL A 181 2.00 -0.41 13.41
N VAL A 182 2.55 -1.25 14.28
CA VAL A 182 2.59 -0.98 15.74
C VAL A 182 3.39 0.29 16.02
N VAL A 183 4.58 0.41 15.43
CA VAL A 183 5.46 1.57 15.64
C VAL A 183 4.79 2.85 15.13
N LEU A 184 4.25 2.84 13.91
CA LEU A 184 3.61 4.00 13.30
C LEU A 184 2.33 4.41 14.04
N THR A 185 1.55 3.45 14.54
CA THR A 185 0.35 3.74 15.34
C THR A 185 0.74 4.45 16.63
N ILE A 186 1.78 3.99 17.33
CA ILE A 186 2.25 4.61 18.57
C ILE A 186 2.80 6.01 18.29
N VAL A 187 3.73 6.13 17.33
CA VAL A 187 4.39 7.40 17.01
C VAL A 187 3.37 8.43 16.50
N GLY A 188 2.53 8.05 15.54
CA GLY A 188 1.50 8.95 15.00
C GLY A 188 0.45 9.33 16.05
N GLY A 189 0.08 8.40 16.94
CA GLY A 189 -0.84 8.66 18.03
C GLY A 189 -0.27 9.69 19.01
N LEU A 190 1.01 9.54 19.38
CA LEU A 190 1.72 10.50 20.21
C LEU A 190 1.86 11.88 19.55
N ILE A 191 2.18 11.94 18.25
CA ILE A 191 2.24 13.20 17.52
C ILE A 191 0.87 13.89 17.52
N THR A 192 -0.20 13.13 17.26
CA THR A 192 -1.56 13.67 17.27
C THR A 192 -1.93 14.21 18.65
N ASP A 193 -1.73 13.42 19.72
CA ASP A 193 -2.11 13.77 21.09
C ASP A 193 -1.27 14.91 21.69
N LYS A 194 0.05 14.92 21.42
CA LYS A 194 1.00 15.81 22.09
C LYS A 194 1.34 17.06 21.30
N ILE A 195 1.17 17.03 19.98
CA ILE A 195 1.60 18.12 19.10
C ILE A 195 0.42 18.70 18.34
N ILE A 196 -0.37 17.88 17.65
CA ILE A 196 -1.40 18.39 16.73
C ILE A 196 -2.64 18.88 17.49
N GLU A 197 -3.26 18.03 18.31
CA GLU A 197 -4.50 18.39 19.01
C GLU A 197 -4.32 19.57 19.98
N PRO A 198 -3.24 19.66 20.80
CA PRO A 198 -3.06 20.81 21.68
C PRO A 198 -2.92 22.14 20.94
N ARG A 199 -2.41 22.14 19.70
CA ARG A 199 -2.28 23.34 18.87
C ARG A 199 -3.60 23.84 18.30
N LEU A 200 -4.63 22.99 18.26
CA LEU A 200 -5.97 23.35 17.77
C LEU A 200 -6.84 24.00 18.85
N GLY A 201 -6.43 23.93 20.12
CA GLY A 201 -7.19 24.48 21.25
C GLY A 201 -8.29 23.54 21.77
N GLN A 202 -9.03 24.00 22.79
CA GLN A 202 -10.10 23.19 23.39
C GLN A 202 -11.33 23.14 22.48
N TRP A 203 -11.79 21.93 22.20
CA TRP A 203 -13.02 21.69 21.47
C TRP A 203 -14.24 21.98 22.37
N GLN A 204 -15.13 22.88 21.93
CA GLN A 204 -16.33 23.30 22.68
C GLN A 204 -17.63 22.79 22.04
N GLY A 205 -17.56 21.85 21.09
CA GLY A 205 -18.73 21.39 20.33
C GLY A 205 -19.62 20.40 21.10
N ASN A 206 -20.94 20.54 20.93
CA ASN A 206 -21.96 19.66 21.52
C ASN A 206 -22.00 18.31 20.77
N SER A 207 -21.83 17.21 21.49
CA SER A 207 -21.69 15.86 20.93
C SER A 207 -23.04 15.13 20.79
N ASP A 208 -23.90 15.56 19.87
CA ASP A 208 -25.14 14.83 19.51
C ASP A 208 -24.95 13.89 18.30
N GLU A 209 -23.86 14.01 17.54
CA GLU A 209 -23.51 13.08 16.46
C GLU A 209 -22.90 11.79 17.01
N LYS A 210 -23.70 10.72 17.02
CA LYS A 210 -23.22 9.36 17.27
C LYS A 210 -22.96 8.66 15.94
N LEU A 211 -21.84 7.93 15.82
CA LEU A 211 -21.62 7.00 14.72
C LEU A 211 -22.84 6.09 14.60
N GLN A 212 -23.51 6.10 13.44
CA GLN A 212 -24.65 5.23 13.20
C GLN A 212 -24.20 3.79 13.36
N THR A 213 -24.70 3.11 14.39
CA THR A 213 -24.49 1.68 14.58
C THR A 213 -25.07 0.95 13.38
N LEU A 214 -24.32 -0.03 12.85
CA LEU A 214 -24.73 -0.93 11.77
C LEU A 214 -25.86 -1.86 12.24
N THR A 215 -27.04 -1.30 12.52
CA THR A 215 -28.26 -2.07 12.77
C THR A 215 -29.05 -2.03 11.48
N GLY A 216 -28.91 -3.09 10.68
CA GLY A 216 -29.80 -3.31 9.54
C GLY A 216 -31.24 -3.38 10.03
N LYS A 217 -32.02 -2.33 9.76
CA LYS A 217 -33.47 -2.51 9.69
C LYS A 217 -33.73 -3.38 8.47
N ARG A 218 -34.11 -4.64 8.73
CA ARG A 218 -34.81 -5.48 7.76
C ARG A 218 -36.09 -4.77 7.30
#